data_AF-A0A7C3ZC06-F1
#
_entry.id   AF-A0A7C3ZC06-F1
#
_cell.length_a   1.000
_cell.length_b   1.000
_cell.length_c   1.000
_cell.angle_alpha   90.00
_cell.angle_beta   90.00
_cell.angle_gamma   90.00
#
_symmetry.space_group_name_H-M   'P 1'
#
loop_
_entity.id
_entity.type
_entity.pdbx_description
1 polymer ?
#
loop_
_entity_poly.entity_id
_entity_poly.type
_entity_poly.pdbx_seq_one_letter_code
_entity_poly.pdbx_strand_id
1 'polypeptide(L)'
;MADICPKCGLPLEICACEALVKEEASRIKVYTTKKRFGKLVTIVEGLGSSEIDKTAKELKRKLACGGSAKDNYIVLQGDHKEKVKQILIGMGYNEKNIDLR
;
A
#
# COMPACT_ATOMS: atom_id res chain seq x y z
N MET A 1 33.88 17.99 2.07
CA MET A 1 33.20 18.44 0.84
C MET A 1 31.78 17.93 0.97
N ALA A 2 30.78 18.80 1.09
CA ALA A 2 29.41 18.34 1.25
C ALA A 2 28.96 17.70 -0.07
N ASP A 3 28.53 16.45 -0.03
CA ASP A 3 27.94 15.82 -1.20
C ASP A 3 26.64 16.57 -1.52
N ILE A 4 26.56 17.08 -2.75
CA ILE A 4 25.43 17.88 -3.23
C ILE A 4 24.54 16.97 -4.06
N CYS A 5 23.22 17.01 -3.81
CA CYS A 5 22.27 16.25 -4.60
C CYS A 5 22.21 16.77 -6.05
N PRO A 6 22.42 15.93 -7.07
CA PRO A 6 22.39 16.37 -8.48
C PRO A 6 20.97 16.72 -8.97
N LYS A 7 19.93 16.41 -8.19
CA LYS A 7 18.52 16.65 -8.56
C LYS A 7 18.00 18.01 -8.05
N CYS A 8 18.40 18.43 -6.86
CA CYS A 8 17.89 19.64 -6.21
C CYS A 8 18.97 20.63 -5.75
N GLY A 9 20.25 20.27 -5.85
CA GLY A 9 21.37 21.16 -5.49
C GLY A 9 21.55 21.38 -3.98
N LEU A 10 20.79 20.68 -3.13
CA LEU A 10 20.92 20.76 -1.67
C LEU A 10 22.00 19.78 -1.16
N PRO A 11 22.69 20.10 -0.05
CA PRO A 11 23.53 19.13 0.66
C PRO A 11 22.72 17.87 1.01
N LEU A 12 23.31 16.68 0.83
CA LEU A 12 22.63 15.40 1.07
C LEU A 12 21.98 15.32 2.46
N GLU A 13 22.58 15.96 3.47
CA GLU A 13 22.12 15.97 4.86
C GLU A 13 20.74 16.64 5.07
N ILE A 14 20.30 17.49 4.14
CA ILE A 14 19.03 18.24 4.21
C ILE A 14 18.14 17.90 3.00
N CYS A 15 18.55 16.93 2.18
CA CYS A 15 17.86 16.61 0.94
C CYS A 15 16.57 15.81 1.22
N ALA A 16 15.42 16.38 0.83
CA ALA A 16 14.12 15.71 0.93
C ALA A 16 13.70 14.96 -0.34
N CYS A 17 14.58 14.81 -1.34
CA CYS A 17 14.22 14.17 -2.60
C CYS A 17 13.72 12.72 -2.45
N GLU A 18 14.22 11.98 -1.45
CA GLU A 18 13.71 10.63 -1.14
C GLU A 18 12.28 10.64 -0.58
N ALA A 19 11.90 11.68 0.18
CA ALA A 19 10.54 11.85 0.70
C ALA A 19 9.56 12.19 -0.43
N LEU A 20 9.98 13.01 -1.40
CA LEU A 20 9.17 13.36 -2.58
C LEU A 20 8.89 12.14 -3.48
N VAL A 21 9.87 11.25 -3.67
CA VAL A 21 9.68 9.99 -4.43
C VAL A 21 8.66 9.07 -3.74
N LYS A 22 8.58 9.09 -2.41
CA LYS A 22 7.53 8.40 -1.64
C LYS A 22 6.17 9.09 -1.72
N GLU A 23 6.11 10.41 -1.91
CA GLU A 23 4.85 11.14 -2.09
C GLU A 23 4.24 10.95 -3.47
N GLU A 24 5.05 10.80 -4.52
CA GLU A 24 4.61 10.42 -5.88
C GLU A 24 4.24 8.92 -5.97
N ALA A 25 4.41 8.15 -4.91
CA ALA A 25 4.16 6.71 -4.88
C ALA A 25 2.65 6.40 -4.88
N SER A 26 2.16 6.10 -6.08
CA SER A 26 1.10 5.15 -6.42
C SER A 26 -0.16 5.17 -5.53
N ARG A 27 -1.26 5.70 -6.06
CA ARG A 27 -2.58 5.67 -5.43
C ARG A 27 -3.01 4.22 -5.13
N ILE A 28 -3.11 3.88 -3.85
CA ILE A 28 -3.57 2.58 -3.38
C ILE A 28 -5.09 2.55 -3.46
N LYS A 29 -5.66 1.56 -4.15
CA LYS A 29 -7.10 1.37 -4.24
C LYS A 29 -7.52 0.20 -3.36
N VAL A 30 -8.57 0.39 -2.57
CA VAL A 30 -9.15 -0.66 -1.73
C VAL A 30 -10.63 -0.74 -2.04
N TYR A 31 -11.10 -1.91 -2.47
CA TYR A 31 -12.49 -2.10 -2.85
C TYR A 31 -12.97 -3.53 -2.63
N THR A 32 -14.28 -3.73 -2.63
CA THR A 32 -14.89 -5.06 -2.48
C THR A 32 -15.47 -5.54 -3.80
N THR A 33 -15.30 -6.82 -4.09
CA THR A 33 -15.96 -7.49 -5.20
C THR A 33 -16.50 -8.85 -4.77
N LYS A 34 -17.35 -9.46 -5.60
CA LYS A 34 -17.89 -10.81 -5.38
C LYS A 34 -17.04 -11.82 -6.15
N LYS A 35 -16.58 -12.87 -5.48
CA LYS A 35 -15.95 -14.03 -6.09
C LYS A 35 -17.00 -15.14 -6.33
N ARG A 36 -16.54 -16.35 -6.63
CA ARG A 36 -17.41 -17.53 -6.81
C ARG A 36 -18.38 -17.68 -5.65
N PHE A 37 -19.61 -18.11 -5.97
CA PHE A 37 -20.70 -18.30 -5.02
C PHE A 37 -21.11 -17.02 -4.27
N GLY A 38 -20.88 -15.84 -4.85
CA GLY A 38 -21.31 -14.57 -4.29
C GLY A 38 -20.53 -14.12 -3.04
N LYS A 39 -19.46 -14.82 -2.66
CA LYS A 39 -18.65 -14.48 -1.49
C LYS A 39 -17.91 -13.17 -1.73
N LEU A 40 -18.04 -12.22 -0.79
CA LEU A 40 -17.32 -10.96 -0.83
C LEU A 40 -15.82 -11.17 -0.58
N VAL A 41 -15.02 -10.40 -1.30
CA VAL A 41 -13.58 -10.31 -1.13
C VAL A 41 -13.17 -8.84 -1.21
N THR A 42 -12.15 -8.47 -0.44
CA THR A 42 -11.52 -7.15 -0.47
C THR A 42 -10.28 -7.23 -1.36
N ILE A 43 -10.14 -6.28 -2.28
CA ILE A 43 -9.01 -6.13 -3.19
C ILE A 43 -8.20 -4.91 -2.77
N VAL A 44 -6.88 -5.04 -2.79
CA VAL A 44 -5.92 -3.95 -2.58
C VAL A 44 -4.97 -3.88 -3.76
N GLU A 45 -4.91 -2.75 -4.45
CA GLU A 45 -4.08 -2.54 -5.64
C GLU A 45 -3.22 -1.28 -5.49
N GLY A 46 -2.20 -1.12 -6.35
CA GLY A 46 -1.36 0.08 -6.38
C GLY A 46 -0.19 0.05 -5.39
N LEU A 47 0.11 -1.12 -4.82
CA LEU A 47 1.31 -1.33 -4.01
C LEU A 47 2.51 -1.61 -4.91
N GLY A 48 3.71 -1.19 -4.48
CA GLY A 48 4.95 -1.54 -5.15
C GLY A 48 5.20 -3.05 -5.12
N SER A 49 5.82 -3.59 -6.17
CA SER A 49 6.09 -5.03 -6.30
C SER A 49 6.95 -5.59 -5.17
N SER A 50 7.85 -4.80 -4.59
CA SER A 50 8.68 -5.18 -3.43
C SER A 50 7.91 -5.22 -2.11
N GLU A 51 6.77 -4.54 -2.01
CA GLU A 51 6.01 -4.43 -0.75
C GLU A 51 4.80 -5.36 -0.70
N ILE A 52 4.31 -5.84 -1.84
CA ILE A 52 3.02 -6.53 -1.92
C ILE A 52 2.94 -7.79 -1.06
N ASP A 53 3.98 -8.63 -1.05
CA ASP A 53 3.99 -9.88 -0.28
C ASP A 53 4.05 -9.62 1.23
N LYS A 54 4.85 -8.64 1.64
CA LYS A 54 4.96 -8.19 3.03
C LYS A 54 3.62 -7.64 3.52
N THR A 55 3.00 -6.77 2.73
CA THR A 55 1.71 -6.15 3.04
C THR A 55 0.59 -7.19 3.06
N ALA A 56 0.56 -8.15 2.14
CA ALA A 56 -0.41 -9.24 2.16
C ALA A 56 -0.28 -10.12 3.41
N LYS A 57 0.94 -10.42 3.85
CA LYS A 57 1.19 -11.20 5.08
C LYS A 57 0.69 -10.47 6.32
N GLU A 58 0.97 -9.17 6.44
CA GLU A 58 0.51 -8.33 7.55
C GLU A 58 -1.01 -8.19 7.59
N LEU A 59 -1.65 -7.93 6.45
CA LEU A 59 -3.10 -7.81 6.35
C LEU A 59 -3.79 -9.12 6.77
N LYS A 60 -3.33 -10.27 6.25
CA LYS A 60 -3.88 -11.58 6.65
C LYS A 60 -3.73 -11.85 8.15
N ARG A 61 -2.58 -11.50 8.72
CA ARG A 61 -2.32 -11.69 10.16
C ARG A 61 -3.24 -10.83 11.02
N LYS A 62 -3.39 -9.54 10.68
CA LYS A 62 -4.20 -8.59 11.47
C LYS A 62 -5.71 -8.79 11.28
N LEU A 63 -6.15 -9.24 10.12
CA LEU A 63 -7.57 -9.44 9.80
C LEU A 63 -8.07 -10.85 10.07
N ALA A 64 -7.17 -11.79 10.41
CA ALA A 64 -7.48 -13.21 10.62
C ALA A 64 -8.27 -13.83 9.45
N CYS A 65 -7.89 -13.47 8.22
CA CYS A 65 -8.59 -13.90 7.00
C CYS A 65 -7.64 -14.63 6.03
N GLY A 66 -8.21 -15.50 5.19
CA GLY A 66 -7.50 -16.06 4.05
C GLY A 66 -7.25 -14.99 2.97
N GLY A 67 -6.25 -15.22 2.12
CA GLY A 67 -5.94 -14.31 1.02
C GLY A 67 -4.64 -14.64 0.28
N SER A 68 -4.42 -13.93 -0.82
CA SER A 68 -3.26 -14.12 -1.71
C SER A 68 -2.84 -12.79 -2.34
N ALA A 69 -1.54 -12.61 -2.58
CA ALA A 69 -1.02 -11.58 -3.48
C ALA A 69 -0.77 -12.19 -4.85
N LYS A 70 -1.19 -11.53 -5.94
CA LYS A 70 -0.92 -11.94 -7.32
C LYS A 70 -1.00 -10.72 -8.23
N ASP A 71 -0.15 -10.65 -9.26
CA ASP A 71 -0.25 -9.65 -10.35
C ASP A 71 -0.44 -8.20 -9.84
N ASN A 72 0.31 -7.79 -8.82
CA ASN A 72 0.24 -6.47 -8.16
C ASN A 72 -1.06 -6.13 -7.40
N TYR A 73 -1.90 -7.13 -7.08
CA TYR A 73 -3.03 -6.96 -6.17
C TYR A 73 -3.07 -8.00 -5.05
N ILE A 74 -3.66 -7.62 -3.92
CA ILE A 74 -3.92 -8.50 -2.78
C ILE A 74 -5.42 -8.79 -2.75
N VAL A 75 -5.78 -10.06 -2.60
CA VAL A 75 -7.16 -10.51 -2.38
C VAL A 75 -7.28 -11.03 -0.96
N LEU A 76 -8.25 -10.50 -0.22
CA LEU A 76 -8.59 -10.90 1.14
C LEU A 76 -10.04 -11.39 1.16
N GLN A 77 -10.31 -12.48 1.87
CA GLN A 77 -11.67 -13.00 2.03
C GLN A 77 -12.47 -12.11 2.97
N GLY A 78 -13.71 -11.75 2.60
CA GLY A 78 -14.57 -10.88 3.40
C GLY A 78 -14.51 -9.41 3.01
N ASP A 79 -15.34 -8.60 3.69
CA ASP A 79 -15.35 -7.14 3.58
C ASP A 79 -14.52 -6.52 4.70
N HIS A 80 -13.38 -5.94 4.32
CA HIS A 80 -12.39 -5.41 5.24
C HIS A 80 -11.91 -4.01 4.83
N LYS A 81 -12.62 -3.27 3.96
CA LYS A 81 -12.13 -2.00 3.38
C LYS A 81 -11.60 -1.02 4.42
N GLU A 82 -12.43 -0.70 5.41
CA GLU A 82 -12.08 0.22 6.50
C GLU A 82 -10.86 -0.26 7.29
N LYS A 83 -10.85 -1.54 7.68
CA LYS A 83 -9.77 -2.12 8.48
C LYS A 83 -8.46 -2.17 7.69
N VAL A 84 -8.53 -2.48 6.39
CA VAL A 84 -7.38 -2.45 5.48
C VAL A 84 -6.78 -1.05 5.44
N LYS A 85 -7.59 0.00 5.25
CA LYS A 85 -7.12 1.39 5.27
C LYS A 85 -6.38 1.71 6.56
N GLN A 86 -6.96 1.40 7.72
CA GLN A 86 -6.34 1.65 9.02
C GLN A 86 -5.01 0.90 9.20
N ILE A 87 -4.95 -0.35 8.75
CA ILE A 87 -3.71 -1.13 8.81
C ILE A 87 -2.64 -0.54 7.91
N LEU A 88 -2.98 -0.14 6.68
CA LEU A 88 -2.04 0.47 5.74
C LEU A 88 -1.49 1.79 6.30
N ILE A 89 -2.34 2.64 6.88
CA ILE A 89 -1.88 3.87 7.57
C ILE A 89 -0.90 3.52 8.69
N GLY A 90 -1.24 2.53 9.54
CA GLY A 90 -0.35 2.06 10.60
C GLY A 90 0.94 1.40 10.11
N MET A 91 1.04 1.04 8.82
CA MET A 91 2.25 0.53 8.18
C MET A 91 3.11 1.64 7.55
N GLY A 92 2.65 2.89 7.59
CA GLY A 92 3.38 4.05 7.05
C GLY A 92 2.92 4.52 5.67
N TYR A 93 1.82 3.96 5.13
CA TYR A 93 1.22 4.49 3.90
C TYR A 93 0.49 5.80 4.17
N ASN A 94 0.64 6.78 3.27
CA ASN A 94 -0.02 8.08 3.40
C ASN A 94 -1.54 7.92 3.20
N GLU A 95 -2.34 8.37 4.17
CA GLU A 95 -3.81 8.31 4.09
C GLU A 95 -4.35 8.95 2.80
N LYS A 96 -3.76 10.07 2.35
CA LYS A 96 -4.21 10.78 1.14
C LYS A 96 -4.06 9.96 -0.14
N ASN A 97 -3.22 8.93 -0.10
CA ASN A 97 -2.96 8.05 -1.24
C ASN A 97 -3.84 6.79 -1.21
N ILE A 98 -4.70 6.60 -0.20
CA ILE A 98 -5.58 5.42 -0.07
C ILE A 98 -7.00 5.80 -0.48
N ASP A 99 -7.45 5.27 -1.61
CA ASP A 99 -8.79 5.42 -2.18
C ASP A 99 -9.67 4.23 -1.82
N LEU A 100 -10.72 4.46 -1.02
CA LEU A 100 -11.73 3.46 -0.68
C LEU A 100 -12.88 3.53 -1.70
N ARG A 101 -13.14 2.44 -2.44
CA ARG A 101 -14.25 2.33 -3.40
C ARG A 101 -15.29 1.28 -3.00
#